data_AF-A0A9D6F9U1-F1
#
_entry.id   AF-A0A9D6F9U1-F1
#
_cell.length_a   1.000
_cell.length_b   1.000
_cell.length_c   1.000
_cell.angle_alpha   90.00
_cell.angle_beta   90.00
_cell.angle_gamma   90.00
#
_symmetry.space_group_name_H-M   'P 1'
#
loop_
_entity.id
_entity.type
_entity.pdbx_description
1 polymer ?
#
loop_
_entity_poly.entity_id
_entity_poly.type
_entity_poly.pdbx_seq_one_letter_code
_entity_poly.pdbx_strand_id
1 'polypeptide(L)'
;MLHRKPHCIFAFSFLLALTLAPRPVLAAVTITIVNLDGAGEGFNDAAAADPDSTAGGNSGATLGAQRLAAFQFAADIWSAQLDGSIEIRIGARMDPQLCNAMSAVLGSAGPTTAARDFTGALVPNTWYAIALANQLAGSDLAPGSDDIGATFNSAIGTTCPFPNVWYYGLDGNPPGSKIDFVSVVLHEIGHGLGFLTFVDLNTGQKLAGFDDTYMLNLEDHSTGKLYPNMSNAERVTASTDSGDLHWVGVNVVSGGIGLASGRDPLSGHVEMYAPSP
;
A
#
# COMPACT_ATOMS: atom_id res chain seq x y z
N MET A 1 -61.36 -34.11 -2.19
CA MET A 1 -62.33 -33.41 -3.06
C MET A 1 -62.42 -31.96 -2.61
N LEU A 2 -62.62 -31.08 -3.59
CA LEU A 2 -62.55 -29.61 -3.55
C LEU A 2 -63.37 -28.95 -2.42
N HIS A 3 -62.86 -27.85 -1.84
CA HIS A 3 -63.42 -26.52 -2.09
C HIS A 3 -62.55 -25.36 -1.55
N ARG A 4 -62.66 -24.21 -2.24
CA ARG A 4 -61.83 -23.00 -2.18
C ARG A 4 -62.58 -21.84 -1.47
N LYS A 5 -61.80 -21.05 -0.69
CA LYS A 5 -61.85 -19.56 -0.42
C LYS A 5 -63.10 -18.99 0.34
N PRO A 6 -63.10 -17.75 0.91
CA PRO A 6 -62.09 -16.65 0.91
C PRO A 6 -61.85 -15.84 2.25
N HIS A 7 -60.79 -15.00 2.21
CA HIS A 7 -60.53 -13.65 2.79
C HIS A 7 -60.61 -13.34 4.32
N CYS A 8 -59.50 -12.84 4.88
CA CYS A 8 -59.35 -11.42 5.20
C CYS A 8 -57.88 -11.01 5.45
N ILE A 9 -57.46 -9.96 4.74
CA ILE A 9 -56.18 -9.26 4.78
C ILE A 9 -56.30 -8.13 5.81
N PHE A 10 -55.25 -7.81 6.58
CA PHE A 10 -54.76 -6.44 6.81
C PHE A 10 -53.49 -6.46 7.66
N ALA A 11 -52.35 -6.10 7.06
CA ALA A 11 -51.24 -5.48 7.78
C ALA A 11 -50.40 -4.66 6.80
N PHE A 12 -50.22 -3.39 7.15
CA PHE A 12 -49.62 -2.31 6.37
C PHE A 12 -48.19 -2.61 5.94
N SER A 13 -47.89 -2.47 4.64
CA SER A 13 -46.52 -2.32 4.15
C SER A 13 -46.12 -0.85 4.18
N PHE A 14 -45.19 -0.51 5.06
CA PHE A 14 -44.50 0.78 5.07
C PHE A 14 -43.46 0.76 3.94
N LEU A 15 -43.73 1.43 2.82
CA LEU A 15 -42.72 1.65 1.79
C LEU A 15 -41.77 2.74 2.30
N LEU A 16 -40.61 2.32 2.83
CA LEU A 16 -39.45 3.20 2.98
C LEU A 16 -38.82 3.32 1.59
N ALA A 17 -39.13 4.39 0.87
CA ALA A 17 -38.44 4.75 -0.35
C ALA A 17 -37.01 5.19 0.00
N LEU A 18 -36.08 4.23 0.05
CA LEU A 18 -34.66 4.49 0.10
C LEU A 18 -34.26 5.03 -1.28
N THR A 19 -34.17 6.34 -1.42
CA THR A 19 -33.54 6.97 -2.57
C THR A 19 -32.05 6.59 -2.55
N LEU A 20 -31.69 5.50 -3.23
CA LEU A 20 -30.32 5.27 -3.65
C LEU A 20 -29.98 6.39 -4.63
N ALA A 21 -29.35 7.45 -4.14
CA ALA A 21 -28.59 8.33 -5.03
C ALA A 21 -27.55 7.44 -5.73
N PRO A 22 -27.47 7.44 -7.08
CA PRO A 22 -26.43 6.71 -7.77
C PRO A 22 -25.08 7.24 -7.28
N ARG A 23 -24.32 6.40 -6.59
CA ARG A 23 -22.92 6.70 -6.32
C ARG A 23 -22.21 6.72 -7.68
N PRO A 24 -21.41 7.75 -8.00
CA PRO A 24 -20.57 7.68 -9.19
C PRO A 24 -19.71 6.42 -9.06
N VAL A 25 -19.83 5.52 -10.03
CA VAL A 25 -18.87 4.43 -10.20
C VAL A 25 -17.61 5.12 -10.69
N LEU A 26 -16.67 5.38 -9.79
CA LEU A 26 -15.35 5.81 -10.19
C LEU A 26 -14.67 4.64 -10.90
N ALA A 27 -13.88 4.94 -11.91
CA ALA A 27 -13.09 3.94 -12.61
C ALA A 27 -11.83 3.62 -11.77
N ALA A 28 -11.18 2.50 -12.12
CA ALA A 28 -9.84 2.20 -11.66
C ALA A 28 -8.93 3.43 -11.84
N VAL A 29 -8.22 3.81 -10.78
CA VAL A 29 -7.31 4.96 -10.81
C VAL A 29 -6.21 4.71 -11.82
N THR A 30 -5.88 5.72 -12.63
CA THR A 30 -4.75 5.61 -13.56
C THR A 30 -3.44 5.74 -12.78
N ILE A 31 -2.54 4.76 -12.92
CA ILE A 31 -1.20 4.79 -12.33
C ILE A 31 -0.17 4.82 -13.47
N THR A 32 0.67 5.86 -13.50
CA THR A 32 1.71 6.03 -14.52
C THR A 32 3.08 5.84 -13.91
N ILE A 33 3.88 4.94 -14.49
CA ILE A 33 5.27 4.76 -14.10
C ILE A 33 6.15 5.74 -14.88
N VAL A 34 6.88 6.57 -14.12
CA VAL A 34 7.85 7.51 -14.64
C VAL A 34 9.22 6.87 -14.43
N ASN A 35 9.76 6.31 -15.51
CA ASN A 35 11.07 5.68 -15.50
C ASN A 35 12.16 6.76 -15.34
N LEU A 36 12.87 6.73 -14.20
CA LEU A 36 13.94 7.67 -13.86
C LEU A 36 15.34 7.09 -14.12
N ASP A 37 15.46 5.85 -14.58
CA ASP A 37 16.74 5.23 -14.92
C ASP A 37 17.34 5.85 -16.20
N GLY A 38 18.66 5.97 -16.25
CA GLY A 38 19.42 6.31 -17.45
C GLY A 38 19.44 5.19 -18.48
N ALA A 39 20.13 5.41 -19.60
CA ALA A 39 20.28 4.38 -20.63
C ALA A 39 21.23 3.26 -20.18
N GLY A 40 20.81 1.99 -20.33
CA GLY A 40 21.64 0.83 -20.05
C GLY A 40 21.68 0.39 -18.59
N GLU A 41 20.83 0.96 -17.73
CA GLU A 41 20.72 0.59 -16.31
C GLU A 41 19.25 0.36 -15.90
N GLY A 42 19.04 -0.26 -14.74
CA GLY A 42 17.72 -0.44 -14.13
C GLY A 42 16.65 -0.97 -15.10
N PHE A 43 15.58 -0.20 -15.31
CA PHE A 43 14.50 -0.49 -16.25
C PHE A 43 14.91 -0.38 -17.73
N ASN A 44 16.04 0.25 -18.03
CA ASN A 44 16.61 0.38 -19.37
C ASN A 44 17.82 -0.55 -19.58
N ASP A 45 18.05 -1.50 -18.68
CA ASP A 45 19.13 -2.49 -18.78
C ASP A 45 18.94 -3.37 -20.03
N ALA A 46 19.96 -3.38 -20.88
CA ALA A 46 19.97 -4.09 -22.16
C ALA A 46 20.51 -5.52 -22.07
N ALA A 47 20.87 -6.00 -20.87
CA ALA A 47 21.26 -7.39 -20.66
C ALA A 47 20.15 -8.36 -21.09
N ALA A 48 20.54 -9.60 -21.37
CA ALA A 48 19.58 -10.64 -21.72
C ALA A 48 18.52 -10.81 -20.62
N ALA A 49 17.27 -11.03 -21.03
CA ALA A 49 16.17 -11.35 -20.13
C ALA A 49 16.49 -12.57 -19.25
N ASP A 50 16.02 -12.57 -18.00
CA ASP A 50 16.07 -13.72 -17.11
C ASP A 50 15.14 -14.83 -17.65
N PRO A 51 15.66 -16.02 -17.96
CA PRO A 51 14.87 -17.12 -18.52
C PRO A 51 13.76 -17.59 -17.58
N ASP A 52 14.01 -17.62 -16.27
CA ASP A 52 13.00 -18.05 -15.30
C ASP A 52 11.84 -17.05 -15.27
N SER A 53 12.13 -15.75 -15.25
CA SER A 53 11.11 -14.70 -15.34
C SER A 53 10.30 -14.77 -16.65
N THR A 54 10.95 -15.21 -17.74
CA THR A 54 10.26 -15.47 -19.03
C THR A 54 9.30 -16.65 -18.91
N ALA A 55 9.73 -17.74 -18.26
CA ALA A 55 8.86 -18.89 -17.96
C ALA A 55 7.69 -18.49 -17.04
N GLY A 56 7.92 -17.54 -16.14
CA GLY A 56 6.92 -16.90 -15.28
C GLY A 56 5.99 -15.90 -15.97
N GLY A 57 5.96 -15.85 -17.31
CA GLY A 57 5.05 -15.02 -18.08
C GLY A 57 5.55 -13.60 -18.39
N ASN A 58 6.77 -13.23 -18.00
CA ASN A 58 7.33 -11.92 -18.33
C ASN A 58 8.07 -11.94 -19.68
N SER A 59 7.39 -11.46 -20.73
CA SER A 59 7.88 -11.44 -22.11
C SER A 59 8.85 -10.29 -22.45
N GLY A 60 9.34 -9.54 -21.47
CA GLY A 60 10.34 -8.49 -21.68
C GLY A 60 11.58 -9.01 -22.40
N ALA A 61 11.99 -8.35 -23.49
CA ALA A 61 13.09 -8.80 -24.34
C ALA A 61 14.48 -8.61 -23.71
N THR A 62 14.59 -7.73 -22.71
CA THR A 62 15.81 -7.46 -21.94
C THR A 62 15.51 -7.53 -20.45
N LEU A 63 16.55 -7.59 -19.63
CA LEU A 63 16.42 -7.54 -18.18
C LEU A 63 15.67 -6.28 -17.70
N GLY A 64 16.00 -5.11 -18.28
CA GLY A 64 15.31 -3.86 -17.99
C GLY A 64 13.84 -3.89 -18.37
N ALA A 65 13.51 -4.43 -19.56
CA ALA A 65 12.13 -4.59 -19.99
C ALA A 65 11.34 -5.52 -19.05
N GLN A 66 11.95 -6.58 -18.54
CA GLN A 66 11.32 -7.45 -17.55
C GLN A 66 11.08 -6.74 -16.22
N ARG A 67 12.07 -5.99 -15.71
CA ARG A 67 11.92 -5.18 -14.49
C ARG A 67 10.76 -4.19 -14.60
N LEU A 68 10.69 -3.44 -15.71
CA LEU A 68 9.62 -2.47 -15.93
C LEU A 68 8.25 -3.15 -16.07
N ALA A 69 8.18 -4.28 -16.80
CA ALA A 69 6.93 -5.03 -16.94
C ALA A 69 6.42 -5.58 -15.59
N ALA A 70 7.31 -6.09 -14.74
CA ALA A 70 6.96 -6.54 -13.40
C ALA A 70 6.51 -5.39 -12.50
N PHE A 71 7.15 -4.22 -12.60
CA PHE A 71 6.70 -3.02 -11.89
C PHE A 71 5.30 -2.60 -12.35
N GLN A 72 5.08 -2.50 -13.66
CA GLN A 72 3.78 -2.13 -14.22
C GLN A 72 2.70 -3.12 -13.80
N PHE A 73 3.00 -4.42 -13.79
CA PHE A 73 2.05 -5.43 -13.33
C PHE A 73 1.63 -5.23 -11.86
N ALA A 74 2.57 -4.89 -10.97
CA ALA A 74 2.24 -4.53 -9.59
C ALA A 74 1.40 -3.24 -9.51
N ALA A 75 1.70 -2.24 -10.33
CA ALA A 75 0.90 -1.02 -10.42
C ALA A 75 -0.53 -1.28 -10.94
N ASP A 76 -0.69 -2.18 -11.90
CA ASP A 76 -2.00 -2.57 -12.46
C ASP A 76 -2.86 -3.28 -11.41
N ILE A 77 -2.25 -4.11 -10.55
CA ILE A 77 -2.94 -4.71 -9.41
C ILE A 77 -3.50 -3.62 -8.49
N TRP A 78 -2.68 -2.63 -8.10
CA TRP A 78 -3.14 -1.50 -7.28
C TRP A 78 -4.22 -0.67 -7.98
N SER A 79 -4.04 -0.35 -9.26
CA SER A 79 -5.02 0.38 -10.07
C SER A 79 -6.39 -0.32 -10.03
N ALA A 80 -6.42 -1.65 -10.13
CA ALA A 80 -7.66 -2.43 -10.07
C ALA A 80 -8.33 -2.47 -8.68
N GLN A 81 -7.61 -2.12 -7.60
CA GLN A 81 -8.15 -2.07 -6.23
C GLN A 81 -8.56 -0.65 -5.80
N LEU A 82 -8.26 0.36 -6.60
CA LEU A 82 -8.41 1.76 -6.21
C LEU A 82 -9.34 2.50 -7.16
N ASP A 83 -10.35 3.12 -6.58
CA ASP A 83 -11.29 3.98 -7.29
C ASP A 83 -10.81 5.43 -7.24
N GLY A 84 -10.62 6.05 -8.41
CA GLY A 84 -10.08 7.41 -8.47
C GLY A 84 -10.24 8.08 -9.83
N SER A 85 -10.03 9.39 -9.86
CA SER A 85 -10.10 10.18 -11.10
C SER A 85 -8.87 11.05 -11.33
N ILE A 86 -8.00 11.18 -10.34
CA ILE A 86 -6.72 11.88 -10.49
C ILE A 86 -5.64 10.83 -10.78
N GLU A 87 -4.76 11.11 -11.74
CA GLU A 87 -3.63 10.22 -12.06
C GLU A 87 -2.70 10.13 -10.84
N ILE A 88 -2.18 8.92 -10.57
CA ILE A 88 -1.09 8.72 -9.62
C ILE A 88 0.19 8.48 -10.41
N ARG A 89 1.19 9.33 -10.22
CA ARG A 89 2.49 9.23 -10.89
C ARG A 89 3.52 8.63 -9.95
N ILE A 90 4.24 7.61 -10.42
CA ILE A 90 5.29 6.93 -9.63
C ILE A 90 6.63 7.14 -10.31
N GLY A 91 7.46 8.00 -9.73
CA GLY A 91 8.87 8.16 -10.11
C GLY A 91 9.69 6.99 -9.60
N ALA A 92 10.06 6.07 -10.50
CA ALA A 92 10.71 4.82 -10.14
C ALA A 92 12.06 4.64 -10.84
N ARG A 93 13.02 4.03 -10.13
CA ARG A 93 14.35 3.65 -10.64
C ARG A 93 14.89 2.41 -9.94
N MET A 94 15.95 1.83 -10.49
CA MET A 94 16.70 0.76 -9.84
C MET A 94 18.17 1.13 -9.62
N ASP A 95 18.48 1.58 -8.41
CA ASP A 95 19.83 1.95 -7.99
C ASP A 95 20.40 0.98 -6.95
N PRO A 96 21.74 0.86 -6.82
CA PRO A 96 22.35 0.11 -5.72
C PRO A 96 21.90 0.65 -4.37
N GLN A 97 21.36 -0.21 -3.52
CA GLN A 97 20.99 0.09 -2.14
C GLN A 97 21.86 -0.72 -1.16
N LEU A 98 21.82 -0.35 0.13
CA LEU A 98 22.61 -1.01 1.17
C LEU A 98 22.36 -2.52 1.18
N CYS A 99 23.44 -3.28 1.12
CA CYS A 99 23.40 -4.72 1.32
C CYS A 99 24.75 -5.31 1.73
N ASN A 100 24.71 -6.52 2.27
CA ASN A 100 25.84 -7.36 2.60
C ASN A 100 25.44 -8.84 2.46
N ALA A 101 26.30 -9.76 2.90
CA ALA A 101 26.05 -11.20 2.75
C ALA A 101 24.86 -11.73 3.58
N MET A 102 24.38 -10.97 4.56
CA MET A 102 23.32 -11.36 5.50
C MET A 102 22.03 -10.56 5.31
N SER A 103 22.10 -9.31 4.83
CA SER A 103 20.93 -8.44 4.67
C SER A 103 21.02 -7.56 3.43
N ALA A 104 19.86 -7.17 2.90
CA ALA A 104 19.74 -6.23 1.80
C ALA A 104 18.48 -5.38 1.95
N VAL A 105 18.58 -4.10 1.64
CA VAL A 105 17.40 -3.28 1.31
C VAL A 105 16.93 -3.73 -0.06
N LEU A 106 15.68 -4.20 -0.15
CA LEU A 106 15.10 -4.71 -1.40
C LEU A 106 14.53 -3.56 -2.25
N GLY A 107 13.80 -2.67 -1.60
CA GLY A 107 13.29 -1.44 -2.15
C GLY A 107 13.00 -0.42 -1.05
N SER A 108 12.66 0.79 -1.47
CA SER A 108 12.10 1.82 -0.61
C SER A 108 11.20 2.71 -1.45
N ALA A 109 9.97 2.91 -1.01
CA ALA A 109 9.09 3.91 -1.59
C ALA A 109 8.28 4.67 -0.54
N GLY A 110 7.74 5.81 -0.96
CA GLY A 110 6.89 6.65 -0.13
C GLY A 110 6.29 7.78 -0.95
N PRO A 111 5.30 8.49 -0.40
CA PRO A 111 4.76 9.67 -1.03
C PRO A 111 5.85 10.74 -1.07
N THR A 112 5.96 11.47 -2.17
CA THR A 112 6.97 12.53 -2.33
C THR A 112 6.67 13.74 -1.44
N THR A 113 5.40 13.93 -1.07
CA THR A 113 4.95 14.96 -0.16
C THR A 113 3.62 14.56 0.50
N ALA A 114 3.11 15.42 1.38
CA ALA A 114 1.82 15.25 2.04
C ALA A 114 1.07 16.59 2.07
N ALA A 115 -0.26 16.50 2.11
CA ALA A 115 -1.13 17.66 2.25
C ALA A 115 -2.03 17.53 3.48
N ARG A 116 -2.40 18.67 4.07
CA ARG A 116 -3.28 18.77 5.23
C ARG A 116 -4.17 20.00 5.07
N ASP A 117 -5.38 19.92 5.61
CA ASP A 117 -6.38 21.00 5.61
C ASP A 117 -6.69 21.57 4.22
N PHE A 118 -6.60 20.74 3.19
CA PHE A 118 -7.05 21.06 1.84
C PHE A 118 -8.58 20.92 1.75
N THR A 119 -9.19 21.54 0.73
CA THR A 119 -10.62 21.37 0.47
C THR A 119 -10.91 19.92 0.10
N GLY A 120 -11.76 19.24 0.87
CA GLY A 120 -12.04 17.80 0.69
C GLY A 120 -11.36 16.89 1.70
N ALA A 121 -10.47 17.41 2.56
CA ALA A 121 -9.90 16.65 3.67
C ALA A 121 -11.01 16.15 4.62
N LEU A 122 -10.96 14.86 4.96
CA LEU A 122 -12.01 14.21 5.76
C LEU A 122 -11.82 14.42 7.27
N VAL A 123 -10.57 14.58 7.71
CA VAL A 123 -10.18 14.80 9.11
C VAL A 123 -9.34 16.07 9.17
N PRO A 124 -9.75 17.08 9.97
CA PRO A 124 -9.00 18.32 10.10
C PRO A 124 -7.70 18.09 10.88
N ASN A 125 -6.68 18.90 10.60
CA ASN A 125 -5.37 18.84 11.24
C ASN A 125 -4.66 17.48 11.06
N THR A 126 -4.91 16.80 9.93
CA THR A 126 -4.33 15.49 9.60
C THR A 126 -3.61 15.51 8.25
N TRP A 127 -2.41 14.96 8.20
CA TRP A 127 -1.64 14.75 6.98
C TRP A 127 -2.16 13.55 6.18
N TYR A 128 -2.28 13.75 4.88
CA TYR A 128 -2.62 12.76 3.88
C TYR A 128 -1.42 12.61 2.92
N ALA A 129 -1.02 11.38 2.61
CA ALA A 129 -0.12 11.12 1.50
C ALA A 129 -0.67 11.77 0.21
N ILE A 130 0.21 12.37 -0.60
CA ILE A 130 -0.23 13.27 -1.68
C ILE A 130 -1.18 12.59 -2.68
N ALA A 131 -0.97 11.32 -3.01
CA ALA A 131 -1.87 10.56 -3.89
C ALA A 131 -3.32 10.51 -3.36
N LEU A 132 -3.50 10.24 -2.06
CA LEU A 132 -4.82 10.24 -1.42
C LEU A 132 -5.41 11.66 -1.32
N ALA A 133 -4.56 12.64 -0.98
CA ALA A 133 -4.99 14.03 -0.91
C ALA A 133 -5.51 14.54 -2.26
N ASN A 134 -4.83 14.19 -3.35
CA ASN A 134 -5.21 14.50 -4.71
C ASN A 134 -6.59 13.93 -5.07
N GLN A 135 -6.85 12.66 -4.75
CA GLN A 135 -8.18 12.06 -4.96
C GLN A 135 -9.29 12.78 -4.18
N LEU A 136 -9.04 13.08 -2.90
CA LEU A 136 -10.02 13.73 -2.03
C LEU A 136 -10.28 15.19 -2.42
N ALA A 137 -9.26 15.90 -2.90
CA ALA A 137 -9.38 17.26 -3.40
C ALA A 137 -10.02 17.34 -4.79
N GLY A 138 -10.02 16.24 -5.55
CA GLY A 138 -10.45 16.20 -6.94
C GLY A 138 -9.52 17.00 -7.88
N SER A 139 -8.28 17.24 -7.47
CA SER A 139 -7.25 17.94 -8.26
C SER A 139 -5.85 17.59 -7.76
N ASP A 140 -4.85 17.77 -8.63
CA ASP A 140 -3.44 17.63 -8.26
C ASP A 140 -2.99 18.84 -7.39
N LEU A 141 -2.67 18.55 -6.14
CA LEU A 141 -2.22 19.51 -5.13
C LEU A 141 -0.70 19.75 -5.16
N ALA A 142 0.06 18.96 -5.93
CA ALA A 142 1.52 19.07 -6.05
C ALA A 142 1.99 19.02 -7.53
N PRO A 143 1.49 19.93 -8.40
CA PRO A 143 1.74 19.87 -9.83
C PRO A 143 3.22 19.91 -10.19
N GLY A 144 3.62 19.05 -11.12
CA GLY A 144 4.99 18.92 -11.59
C GLY A 144 5.89 18.03 -10.73
N SER A 145 5.32 17.39 -9.70
CA SER A 145 5.99 16.35 -8.91
C SER A 145 5.29 15.01 -9.15
N ASP A 146 6.05 13.91 -9.10
CA ASP A 146 5.43 12.59 -9.03
C ASP A 146 4.84 12.38 -7.62
N ASP A 147 3.76 11.62 -7.49
CA ASP A 147 3.09 11.39 -6.19
C ASP A 147 3.89 10.46 -5.28
N ILE A 148 4.54 9.45 -5.89
CA ILE A 148 5.31 8.42 -5.20
C ILE A 148 6.72 8.39 -5.77
N GLY A 149 7.72 8.37 -4.89
CA GLY A 149 9.10 8.07 -5.25
C GLY A 149 9.43 6.64 -4.84
N ALA A 150 10.04 5.87 -5.74
CA ALA A 150 10.39 4.47 -5.49
C ALA A 150 11.80 4.13 -6.00
N THR A 151 12.56 3.36 -5.22
CA THR A 151 13.90 2.90 -5.61
C THR A 151 14.09 1.46 -5.20
N PHE A 152 14.44 0.59 -6.15
CA PHE A 152 14.67 -0.84 -5.92
C PHE A 152 16.12 -1.21 -6.12
N ASN A 153 16.61 -2.18 -5.36
CA ASN A 153 18.04 -2.47 -5.32
C ASN A 153 18.53 -3.21 -6.57
N SER A 154 19.25 -2.51 -7.45
CA SER A 154 19.86 -3.12 -8.65
C SER A 154 21.11 -3.95 -8.35
N ALA A 155 21.69 -3.86 -7.15
CA ALA A 155 22.86 -4.64 -6.75
C ALA A 155 22.53 -6.11 -6.47
N ILE A 156 21.27 -6.45 -6.14
CA ILE A 156 20.84 -7.82 -5.82
C ILE A 156 20.99 -8.72 -7.04
N GLY A 157 21.69 -9.84 -6.85
CA GLY A 157 22.05 -10.77 -7.93
C GLY A 157 23.10 -10.24 -8.91
N THR A 158 23.73 -9.09 -8.62
CA THR A 158 24.81 -8.53 -9.43
C THR A 158 26.07 -8.34 -8.59
N THR A 159 26.22 -7.19 -7.94
CA THR A 159 27.40 -6.81 -7.14
C THR A 159 27.20 -7.03 -5.65
N CYS A 160 25.96 -7.22 -5.20
CA CYS A 160 25.61 -7.48 -3.82
C CYS A 160 25.96 -8.93 -3.44
N PRO A 161 26.66 -9.17 -2.31
CA PRO A 161 26.96 -10.53 -1.85
C PRO A 161 25.78 -11.23 -1.17
N PHE A 162 24.60 -10.61 -1.14
CA PHE A 162 23.37 -11.22 -0.62
C PHE A 162 23.03 -12.47 -1.44
N PRO A 163 22.68 -13.61 -0.80
CA PRO A 163 22.63 -14.91 -1.48
C PRO A 163 21.43 -15.10 -2.41
N ASN A 164 20.44 -14.19 -2.37
CA ASN A 164 19.26 -14.29 -3.22
C ASN A 164 19.37 -13.34 -4.41
N VAL A 165 18.64 -13.68 -5.48
CA VAL A 165 18.54 -12.88 -6.69
C VAL A 165 17.07 -12.54 -6.97
N TRP A 166 16.85 -11.52 -7.78
CA TRP A 166 15.50 -11.14 -8.21
C TRP A 166 14.86 -12.18 -9.14
N TYR A 167 13.54 -12.31 -9.02
CA TYR A 167 12.66 -12.93 -9.98
C TYR A 167 11.65 -11.88 -10.45
N TYR A 168 11.56 -11.67 -11.76
CA TYR A 168 10.70 -10.69 -12.40
C TYR A 168 9.51 -11.33 -13.12
N GLY A 169 9.22 -12.61 -12.86
CA GLY A 169 8.00 -13.25 -13.38
C GLY A 169 6.73 -12.62 -12.83
N LEU A 170 5.60 -12.85 -13.49
CA LEU A 170 4.30 -12.23 -13.16
C LEU A 170 3.33 -13.23 -12.50
N ASP A 171 3.79 -14.44 -12.22
CA ASP A 171 2.97 -15.56 -11.78
C ASP A 171 2.96 -15.76 -10.25
N GLY A 172 3.75 -14.99 -9.51
CA GLY A 172 3.90 -15.12 -8.06
C GLY A 172 4.55 -16.43 -7.62
N ASN A 173 5.24 -17.15 -8.52
CA ASN A 173 5.88 -18.43 -8.24
C ASN A 173 7.39 -18.39 -8.48
N PRO A 174 8.16 -17.58 -7.73
CA PRO A 174 9.61 -17.52 -7.87
C PRO A 174 10.24 -18.91 -7.66
N PRO A 175 11.11 -19.38 -8.56
CA PRO A 175 11.79 -20.65 -8.37
C PRO A 175 12.86 -20.57 -7.28
N GLY A 176 12.94 -21.60 -6.43
CA GLY A 176 13.95 -21.71 -5.40
C GLY A 176 13.86 -20.61 -4.34
N SER A 177 14.97 -19.93 -4.08
CA SER A 177 15.07 -18.82 -3.10
C SER A 177 15.09 -17.44 -3.76
N LYS A 178 14.66 -17.33 -5.03
CA LYS A 178 14.57 -16.01 -5.69
C LYS A 178 13.53 -15.13 -4.99
N ILE A 179 13.78 -13.83 -5.01
CA ILE A 179 12.90 -12.81 -4.43
C ILE A 179 11.90 -12.38 -5.49
N ASP A 180 10.61 -12.53 -5.21
CA ASP A 180 9.55 -12.08 -6.11
C ASP A 180 9.49 -10.55 -6.17
N PHE A 181 9.91 -9.97 -7.30
CA PHE A 181 9.97 -8.52 -7.46
C PHE A 181 8.59 -7.86 -7.42
N VAL A 182 7.57 -8.51 -8.02
CA VAL A 182 6.19 -8.00 -8.02
C VAL A 182 5.68 -7.81 -6.59
N SER A 183 5.90 -8.80 -5.71
CA SER A 183 5.51 -8.72 -4.29
C SER A 183 6.19 -7.56 -3.56
N VAL A 184 7.49 -7.32 -3.82
CA VAL A 184 8.19 -6.18 -3.22
C VAL A 184 7.66 -4.86 -3.79
N VAL A 185 7.42 -4.76 -5.09
CA VAL A 185 6.83 -3.53 -5.69
C VAL A 185 5.43 -3.26 -5.13
N LEU A 186 4.59 -4.28 -4.98
CA LEU A 186 3.27 -4.16 -4.36
C LEU A 186 3.37 -3.57 -2.95
N HIS A 187 4.28 -4.09 -2.14
CA HIS A 187 4.55 -3.61 -0.79
C HIS A 187 4.95 -2.13 -0.78
N GLU A 188 5.96 -1.78 -1.58
CA GLU A 188 6.51 -0.42 -1.63
C GLU A 188 5.49 0.60 -2.18
N ILE A 189 4.70 0.25 -3.20
CA ILE A 189 3.61 1.13 -3.67
C ILE A 189 2.58 1.35 -2.54
N GLY A 190 2.33 0.34 -1.69
CA GLY A 190 1.47 0.49 -0.51
C GLY A 190 1.93 1.62 0.42
N HIS A 191 3.23 1.71 0.70
CA HIS A 191 3.82 2.83 1.43
C HIS A 191 3.57 4.17 0.73
N GLY A 192 3.82 4.23 -0.59
CA GLY A 192 3.55 5.42 -1.41
C GLY A 192 2.09 5.89 -1.37
N LEU A 193 1.15 4.96 -1.31
CA LEU A 193 -0.29 5.23 -1.23
C LEU A 193 -0.76 5.67 0.18
N GLY A 194 0.13 5.69 1.17
CA GLY A 194 -0.16 6.15 2.52
C GLY A 194 -0.29 5.04 3.56
N PHE A 195 0.17 3.81 3.27
CA PHE A 195 0.35 2.77 4.28
C PHE A 195 1.66 3.02 5.07
N LEU A 196 1.78 4.21 5.67
CA LEU A 196 2.89 4.62 6.53
C LEU A 196 2.46 5.77 7.43
N THR A 197 3.18 5.97 8.53
CA THR A 197 3.06 7.15 9.38
C THR A 197 4.17 8.16 9.06
N PHE A 198 3.89 9.45 9.24
CA PHE A 198 4.89 10.52 9.22
C PHE A 198 5.48 10.79 10.61
N VAL A 199 5.21 9.93 11.59
CA VAL A 199 5.86 9.95 12.90
C VAL A 199 7.32 9.52 12.73
N ASP A 200 8.24 10.30 13.30
CA ASP A 200 9.63 9.90 13.44
C ASP A 200 9.72 8.74 14.44
N LEU A 201 10.07 7.54 13.97
CA LEU A 201 10.05 6.32 14.79
C LEU A 201 11.14 6.30 15.88
N ASN A 202 12.19 7.12 15.78
CA ASN A 202 13.24 7.20 16.80
C ASN A 202 12.82 8.06 17.99
N THR A 203 12.02 9.09 17.74
CA THR A 203 11.65 10.10 18.73
C THR A 203 10.18 10.08 19.09
N GLY A 204 9.34 9.41 18.29
CA GLY A 204 7.89 9.44 18.38
C GLY A 204 7.27 10.79 18.04
N GLN A 205 8.02 11.72 17.46
CA GLN A 205 7.53 13.04 17.11
C GLN A 205 6.65 12.99 15.86
N LYS A 206 5.48 13.63 15.94
CA LYS A 206 4.59 13.83 14.80
C LYS A 206 5.17 14.86 13.83
N LEU A 207 4.99 14.67 12.53
CA LEU A 207 5.37 15.65 11.52
C LEU A 207 4.67 16.99 11.75
N ALA A 208 5.45 18.02 12.08
CA ALA A 208 4.96 19.35 12.44
C ALA A 208 3.91 19.35 13.58
N GLY A 209 3.89 18.33 14.44
CA GLY A 209 2.97 18.22 15.57
C GLY A 209 1.55 17.74 15.21
N PHE A 210 1.29 17.34 13.96
CA PHE A 210 -0.03 16.93 13.48
C PHE A 210 -0.13 15.44 13.22
N ASP A 211 -1.34 14.90 13.33
CA ASP A 211 -1.61 13.50 13.02
C ASP A 211 -1.46 13.22 11.51
N ASP A 212 -1.34 11.95 11.15
CA ASP A 212 -1.46 11.46 9.78
C ASP A 212 -2.56 10.39 9.69
N THR A 213 -3.08 10.15 8.49
CA THR A 213 -4.21 9.24 8.30
C THR A 213 -3.95 7.80 8.76
N TYR A 214 -2.70 7.35 8.68
CA TYR A 214 -2.33 5.99 9.04
C TYR A 214 -2.38 5.82 10.56
N MET A 215 -1.76 6.75 11.30
CA MET A 215 -1.69 6.67 12.74
C MET A 215 -3.04 6.80 13.45
N LEU A 216 -4.07 7.36 12.80
CA LEU A 216 -5.42 7.48 13.39
C LEU A 216 -6.03 6.15 13.80
N ASN A 217 -5.59 5.05 13.20
CA ASN A 217 -6.11 3.71 13.47
C ASN A 217 -5.09 2.80 14.16
N LEU A 218 -3.97 3.32 14.62
CA LEU A 218 -2.99 2.55 15.39
C LEU A 218 -3.33 2.61 16.88
N GLU A 219 -3.28 1.46 17.55
CA GLU A 219 -3.52 1.26 18.97
C GLU A 219 -2.35 0.48 19.59
N ASP A 220 -1.91 0.90 20.77
CA ASP A 220 -1.17 0.03 21.68
C ASP A 220 -2.19 -0.83 22.42
N HIS A 221 -2.19 -2.12 22.11
CA HIS A 221 -3.23 -3.06 22.50
C HIS A 221 -3.22 -3.35 24.00
N SER A 222 -2.05 -3.32 24.63
CA SER A 222 -1.91 -3.52 26.07
C SER A 222 -2.54 -2.40 26.89
N THR A 223 -2.50 -1.17 26.39
CA THR A 223 -3.06 0.02 27.06
C THR A 223 -4.42 0.46 26.50
N GLY A 224 -4.80 0.01 25.30
CA GLY A 224 -5.96 0.49 24.54
C GLY A 224 -5.83 1.94 24.06
N LYS A 225 -4.61 2.48 24.06
CA LYS A 225 -4.35 3.88 23.73
C LYS A 225 -4.13 4.01 22.23
N LEU A 226 -4.87 4.92 21.59
CA LEU A 226 -4.60 5.25 20.19
C LEU A 226 -3.33 6.10 20.04
N TYR A 227 -2.57 5.84 18.99
CA TYR A 227 -1.34 6.56 18.61
C TYR A 227 -1.42 8.08 18.67
N PRO A 228 -2.52 8.73 18.21
CA PRO A 228 -2.66 10.19 18.28
C PRO A 228 -2.63 10.72 19.72
N ASN A 229 -3.12 9.94 20.68
CA ASN A 229 -3.24 10.32 22.08
C ASN A 229 -1.98 10.01 22.91
N MET A 230 -1.04 9.25 22.34
CA MET A 230 0.23 8.95 22.99
C MET A 230 1.14 10.18 23.08
N SER A 231 1.98 10.20 24.10
CA SER A 231 3.20 10.99 24.13
C SER A 231 4.21 10.46 23.11
N ASN A 232 5.24 11.25 22.83
CA ASN A 232 6.34 10.83 21.97
C ASN A 232 7.01 9.54 22.47
N ALA A 233 7.26 9.44 23.78
CA ALA A 233 7.87 8.25 24.38
C ALA A 233 6.98 7.02 24.25
N GLU A 234 5.67 7.15 24.48
CA GLU A 234 4.73 6.03 24.30
C GLU A 234 4.68 5.56 22.83
N ARG A 235 4.74 6.46 21.84
CA ARG A 235 4.81 6.04 20.42
C ARG A 235 6.09 5.27 20.10
N VAL A 236 7.24 5.66 20.63
CA VAL A 236 8.50 4.92 20.45
C VAL A 236 8.37 3.51 21.04
N THR A 237 7.86 3.40 22.27
CA THR A 237 7.62 2.10 22.90
C THR A 237 6.70 1.24 22.04
N ALA A 238 5.53 1.75 21.66
CA ALA A 238 4.55 1.03 20.86
C ALA A 238 5.08 0.67 19.45
N SER A 239 5.98 1.48 18.86
CA SER A 239 6.63 1.18 17.57
C SER A 239 7.61 0.02 17.62
N THR A 240 7.98 -0.46 18.80
CA THR A 240 8.94 -1.55 18.99
C THR A 240 8.37 -2.74 19.76
N ASP A 241 7.11 -2.62 20.22
CA ASP A 241 6.43 -3.66 20.97
C ASP A 241 5.78 -4.68 20.04
N SER A 242 6.55 -5.70 19.69
CA SER A 242 6.16 -6.74 18.73
C SER A 242 4.91 -7.47 19.18
N GLY A 243 3.84 -7.38 18.39
CA GLY A 243 2.54 -8.02 18.66
C GLY A 243 1.57 -7.15 19.48
N ASP A 244 2.00 -5.98 19.95
CA ASP A 244 1.15 -5.08 20.73
C ASP A 244 0.67 -3.84 19.95
N LEU A 245 1.33 -3.49 18.84
CA LEU A 245 0.81 -2.47 17.92
C LEU A 245 -0.27 -3.05 17.02
N HIS A 246 -1.50 -2.55 17.11
CA HIS A 246 -2.65 -3.06 16.36
C HIS A 246 -3.28 -1.97 15.48
N TRP A 247 -3.83 -2.37 14.33
CA TRP A 247 -4.74 -1.57 13.54
C TRP A 247 -6.17 -1.85 13.99
N VAL A 248 -6.93 -0.78 14.24
CA VAL A 248 -8.28 -0.82 14.78
C VAL A 248 -9.35 -0.28 13.83
N GLY A 249 -10.62 -0.47 14.20
CA GLY A 249 -11.77 0.09 13.52
C GLY A 249 -12.56 -0.92 12.69
N VAL A 250 -13.80 -0.55 12.34
CA VAL A 250 -14.77 -1.47 11.76
C VAL A 250 -14.31 -2.10 10.44
N ASN A 251 -13.57 -1.35 9.62
CA ASN A 251 -13.11 -1.82 8.32
C ASN A 251 -12.04 -2.92 8.45
N VAL A 252 -11.06 -2.74 9.36
CA VAL A 252 -10.03 -3.77 9.58
C VAL A 252 -10.61 -4.98 10.32
N VAL A 253 -11.51 -4.78 11.27
CA VAL A 253 -12.21 -5.88 11.96
C VAL A 253 -12.99 -6.73 10.96
N SER A 254 -13.68 -6.10 10.00
CA SER A 254 -14.43 -6.78 8.94
C SER A 254 -13.51 -7.40 7.90
N GLY A 255 -12.46 -6.70 7.47
CA GLY A 255 -11.51 -7.19 6.46
C GLY A 255 -10.61 -8.31 6.97
N GLY A 256 -10.31 -8.33 8.27
CA GLY A 256 -9.42 -9.29 8.91
C GLY A 256 -10.05 -10.65 9.22
N ILE A 257 -11.35 -10.86 8.96
CA ILE A 257 -12.04 -12.13 9.33
C ILE A 257 -11.35 -13.37 8.73
N GLY A 258 -10.71 -13.24 7.57
CA GLY A 258 -10.00 -14.33 6.91
C GLY A 258 -8.58 -14.60 7.43
N LEU A 259 -8.05 -13.78 8.34
CA LEU A 259 -6.69 -13.94 8.85
C LEU A 259 -6.59 -15.14 9.80
N ALA A 260 -5.63 -16.03 9.52
CA ALA A 260 -5.35 -17.20 10.36
C ALA A 260 -4.45 -16.88 11.57
N SER A 261 -3.77 -15.73 11.56
CA SER A 261 -2.87 -15.23 12.61
C SER A 261 -2.80 -13.70 12.54
N GLY A 262 -2.26 -13.05 13.58
CA GLY A 262 -2.13 -11.60 13.63
C GLY A 262 -3.46 -10.86 13.80
N ARG A 263 -4.46 -11.52 14.38
CA ARG A 263 -5.78 -10.95 14.67
C ARG A 263 -6.18 -11.28 16.09
N ASP A 264 -6.45 -10.27 16.89
CA ASP A 264 -6.93 -10.45 18.25
C ASP A 264 -8.31 -11.12 18.24
N PRO A 265 -8.50 -12.26 18.94
CA PRO A 265 -9.74 -13.02 18.85
C PRO A 265 -10.94 -12.35 19.54
N LEU A 266 -10.71 -11.36 20.42
CA LEU A 266 -11.75 -10.70 21.20
C LEU A 266 -12.27 -9.44 20.50
N SER A 267 -11.36 -8.55 20.14
CA SER A 267 -11.63 -7.26 19.48
C SER A 267 -11.72 -7.38 17.96
N GLY A 268 -11.02 -8.35 17.37
CA GLY A 268 -10.84 -8.45 15.93
C GLY A 268 -9.85 -7.44 15.34
N HIS A 269 -9.12 -6.70 16.19
CA HIS A 269 -8.04 -5.81 15.76
C HIS A 269 -6.90 -6.64 15.14
N VAL A 270 -6.14 -6.02 14.24
CA VAL A 270 -5.11 -6.73 13.46
C VAL A 270 -3.74 -6.25 13.87
N GLU A 271 -2.87 -7.18 14.23
CA GLU A 271 -1.48 -6.90 14.59
C GLU A 271 -0.76 -6.24 13.42
N MET A 272 -0.12 -5.12 13.71
CA MET A 272 0.81 -4.49 12.80
C MET A 272 2.19 -5.05 13.09
N TYR A 273 2.81 -5.59 12.04
CA TYR A 273 4.21 -5.98 12.15
C TYR A 273 5.05 -4.70 12.28
N ALA A 274 5.40 -4.36 13.52
CA ALA A 274 6.43 -3.39 13.79
C ALA A 274 7.76 -4.11 13.59
N PRO A 275 8.53 -3.83 12.51
CA PRO A 275 9.79 -4.51 12.31
C PRO A 275 10.67 -4.26 13.53
N SER A 276 11.12 -5.34 14.17
CA SER A 276 12.17 -5.25 15.18
C SER A 276 13.37 -4.57 14.52
N PRO A 277 13.83 -3.41 15.02
CA PRO A 277 15.04 -2.75 14.50
C PRO A 277 16.28 -3.63 14.67
#